data_AF-A0A1J9UE91-F1
#
_entry.id   AF-A0A1J9UE91-F1
#
_cell.length_a   1.000
_cell.length_b   1.000
_cell.length_c   1.000
_cell.angle_alpha   90.00
_cell.angle_beta   90.00
_cell.angle_gamma   90.00
#
_symmetry.space_group_name_H-M   'P 1'
#
loop_
_entity.id
_entity.type
_entity.pdbx_description
1 polymer ?
#
loop_
_entity_poly.entity_id
_entity_poly.type
_entity_poly.pdbx_seq_one_letter_code
_entity_poly.pdbx_strand_id
1 'polypeptide(L)' 'MYSSTDGVNYQKVTSGTWENSTIQELATFNPIAAKYVKLVVLNGVNGLTSVAEVNVFGY' A
#
# COMPACT_ATOMS: atom_id res chain seq x y z
N MET A 1 -0.38 2.29 3.90
CA MET A 1 -1.45 1.40 3.39
C MET A 1 -2.59 1.37 4.38
N TYR A 2 -3.82 1.39 3.87
CA TYR A 2 -5.04 1.28 4.64
C TYR A 2 -5.91 0.16 4.10
N SER A 3 -6.74 -0.45 4.95
CA SER A 3 -7.72 -1.46 4.55
C SER A 3 -9.14 -1.09 4.99
N SER A 4 -10.12 -1.72 4.37
CA SER A 4 -11.53 -1.59 4.71
C SER A 4 -12.31 -2.86 4.35
N THR A 5 -13.37 -3.13 5.10
CA THR A 5 -14.37 -4.18 4.81
C THR A 5 -15.63 -3.63 4.14
N ASP A 6 -15.90 -2.32 4.25
CA ASP A 6 -17.11 -1.66 3.77
C ASP A 6 -16.85 -0.66 2.61
N GLY A 7 -15.59 -0.34 2.31
CA GLY A 7 -15.20 0.59 1.26
C GLY A 7 -15.37 2.06 1.63
N VAL A 8 -15.77 2.37 2.86
CA VAL A 8 -16.01 3.73 3.37
C VAL A 8 -15.06 4.05 4.52
N ASN A 9 -15.02 3.19 5.53
CA ASN A 9 -14.19 3.34 6.70
C ASN A 9 -12.85 2.63 6.47
N TYR A 10 -11.78 3.41 6.38
CA TYR A 10 -10.42 2.91 6.16
C TYR A 10 -9.58 3.03 7.43
N GLN A 11 -8.91 1.94 7.80
CA GLN A 11 -7.99 1.90 8.94
C GLN A 11 -6.55 1.73 8.48
N LYS A 12 -5.61 2.42 9.15
CA LYS A 12 -4.19 2.34 8.82
C LYS A 12 -3.67 0.96 9.21
N VAL A 13 -3.01 0.27 8.28
CA VAL A 13 -2.44 -1.06 8.51
C VAL A 13 -0.94 -0.98 8.71
N THR A 14 -0.26 -0.26 7.82
CA THR A 14 1.19 -0.08 7.86
C THR A 14 1.61 1.19 7.13
N SER A 15 2.81 1.68 7.41
CA SER A 15 3.47 2.78 6.69
C SER A 15 4.96 2.56 6.66
N GLY A 16 5.61 2.99 5.58
CA GLY A 16 7.05 2.94 5.41
C GLY A 16 7.48 3.79 4.22
N THR A 17 8.76 3.71 3.91
CA THR A 17 9.38 4.36 2.75
C THR A 17 9.87 3.31 1.79
N TRP A 18 9.75 3.59 0.49
CA TRP A 18 10.34 2.79 -0.57
C TRP A 18 11.36 3.63 -1.31
N GLU A 19 12.48 3.01 -1.69
CA GLU A 19 13.53 3.68 -2.46
C GLU A 19 13.05 3.98 -3.88
N ASN A 20 13.63 5.01 -4.51
CA ASN A 20 13.39 5.27 -5.93
C ASN A 20 14.16 4.22 -6.76
N SER A 21 13.52 3.10 -7.01
CA SER A 21 14.12 1.92 -7.63
C SER A 21 13.17 1.27 -8.62
N THR A 22 13.74 0.45 -9.51
CA THR A 22 12.99 -0.44 -10.41
C THR A 22 12.74 -1.83 -9.79
N ILE A 23 13.22 -2.06 -8.57
CA ILE A 23 13.03 -3.32 -7.84
C ILE A 23 11.66 -3.31 -7.18
N GLN A 24 11.01 -4.48 -7.16
CA GLN A 24 9.75 -4.66 -6.43
C GLN A 24 9.97 -4.49 -4.93
N GLU A 25 9.16 -3.65 -4.31
CA GLU A 25 9.16 -3.43 -2.86
C GLU A 25 7.94 -4.07 -2.18
N LEU A 26 8.13 -4.53 -0.94
CA LEU A 26 7.08 -5.19 -0.17
C LEU A 26 6.76 -4.40 1.10
N ALA A 27 5.47 -4.30 1.40
CA ALA A 27 4.98 -3.87 2.72
C ALA A 27 4.37 -5.08 3.43
N THR A 28 5.07 -5.60 4.44
CA THR A 28 4.62 -6.76 5.23
C THR A 28 3.97 -6.31 6.53
N PHE A 29 2.98 -7.09 6.98
CA PHE A 29 2.19 -6.83 8.20
C PHE A 29 1.46 -8.12 8.59
N ASN A 30 0.95 -8.20 9.83
CA ASN A 30 0.16 -9.35 10.27
C ASN A 30 -1.12 -9.50 9.42
N PRO A 31 -1.57 -10.72 9.12
CA PRO A 31 -2.73 -10.92 8.24
C PRO A 31 -3.99 -10.27 8.80
N ILE A 32 -4.78 -9.64 7.94
CA ILE A 32 -6.05 -8.99 8.30
C ILE A 32 -7.14 -9.35 7.29
N ALA A 33 -8.39 -9.32 7.75
CA ALA A 33 -9.53 -9.36 6.84
C ALA A 33 -9.67 -8.02 6.11
N ALA A 34 -9.72 -8.05 4.78
CA ALA A 34 -9.92 -6.86 3.96
C ALA A 34 -10.73 -7.21 2.71
N LYS A 35 -11.60 -6.29 2.31
CA LYS A 35 -12.29 -6.31 1.01
C LYS A 35 -11.76 -5.22 0.08
N TYR A 36 -11.23 -4.14 0.66
CA TYR A 36 -10.65 -3.02 -0.05
C TYR A 36 -9.29 -2.65 0.54
N VAL A 37 -8.35 -2.29 -0.33
CA VAL A 37 -7.03 -1.78 0.05
C VAL A 37 -6.82 -0.40 -0.56
N LYS A 38 -6.08 0.45 0.15
CA LYS A 38 -5.70 1.80 -0.30
C LYS A 38 -4.22 2.01 -0.07
N LEU A 39 -3.46 2.13 -1.16
CA LEU A 39 -2.08 2.60 -1.14
C LEU A 39 -2.10 4.12 -1.26
N VAL A 40 -1.46 4.81 -0.32
CA VAL A 40 -1.38 6.28 -0.30
C VAL A 40 0.09 6.65 -0.35
N VAL A 41 0.46 7.45 -1.34
CA VAL A 41 1.82 8.00 -1.43
C VAL A 41 1.82 9.37 -0.77
N LEU A 42 2.64 9.51 0.27
CA LEU A 42 2.77 10.74 1.04
C LEU A 42 3.82 11.68 0.45
N ASN A 43 4.90 11.12 -0.11
CA ASN A 43 5.99 11.85 -0.75
C ASN A 43 6.38 11.11 -2.03
N GLY A 44 6.36 11.82 -3.15
CA GLY A 44 6.83 11.32 -4.45
C GLY A 44 8.15 11.97 -4.86
N VAL A 45 8.85 11.38 -5.82
CA VAL A 45 10.06 11.98 -6.38
C VAL A 45 9.67 13.17 -7.25
N ASN A 46 10.18 14.36 -6.90
CA ASN A 46 9.77 15.63 -7.51
C ASN A 46 8.25 15.87 -7.49
N GLY A 47 7.56 15.36 -6.46
CA GLY A 47 6.10 15.47 -6.33
C GLY A 47 5.31 14.52 -7.24
N LEU A 48 5.97 13.62 -7.97
CA LEU A 48 5.33 12.65 -8.87
C LEU A 48 5.48 11.23 -8.36
N THR A 49 4.58 10.36 -8.80
CA THR A 49 4.58 8.94 -8.45
C THR A 49 4.01 8.11 -9.58
N SER A 50 4.62 6.95 -9.80
CA SER A 50 4.14 5.91 -10.69
C SER A 50 4.32 4.57 -10.00
N VAL A 51 3.41 3.64 -10.27
CA VAL A 51 3.50 2.25 -9.84
C VAL A 51 3.25 1.39 -11.06
N ALA A 52 4.21 0.53 -11.40
CA ALA A 52 4.08 -0.35 -12.56
C ALA A 52 3.10 -1.50 -12.27
N GLU A 53 3.22 -2.11 -11.09
CA GLU A 53 2.44 -3.28 -10.69
C GLU A 53 2.04 -3.19 -9.21
N VAL A 54 0.87 -3.76 -8.88
CA VAL A 54 0.41 -3.90 -7.49
C VAL A 54 -0.06 -5.34 -7.29
N ASN A 55 0.58 -6.03 -6.34
CA ASN A 55 0.23 -7.38 -5.94
C ASN A 55 -0.36 -7.37 -4.53
N VAL A 56 -1.40 -8.16 -4.31
CA VAL A 56 -2.00 -8.39 -2.99
C VAL A 56 -1.88 -9.88 -2.68
N PHE A 57 -1.13 -10.20 -1.64
CA PHE A 57 -0.89 -11.59 -1.22
C PHE A 57 -1.86 -11.95 -0.09
N GLY A 58 -2.60 -13.04 -0.26
CA GLY A 58 -3.42 -13.68 0.76
C GLY A 58 -2.79 -14.97 1.27
N TYR A 59 -3.43 -15.58 2.27
CA TYR A 59 -3.15 -16.95 2.71
C TYR A 59 -4.12 -17.92 2.05
#